data_AF-A0A161MCW9-F1
#
_entry.id   AF-A0A161MCW9-F1
#
_cell.length_a   1.000
_cell.length_b   1.000
_cell.length_c   1.000
_cell.angle_alpha   90.00
_cell.angle_beta   90.00
_cell.angle_gamma   90.00
#
_symmetry.space_group_name_H-M   'P 1'
#
loop_
_entity.id
_entity.type
_entity.pdbx_description
1 polymer ?
#
loop_
_entity_poly.entity_id
_entity_poly.type
_entity_poly.pdbx_seq_one_letter_code
_entity_poly.pdbx_strand_id
1 'polypeptide(L)'
;KIYEFIVRHFLACVSEDAKGHETNVLIEINGEEFHAAGLMILERNYLDVYPYENWNSKNIHYYEMGQTFHPLYWILKKVKHLRRIF
;
A
#
# COMPACT_ATOMS: atom_id res chain seq x y z
N LYS A 1 24.84 12.98 -14.87
CA LYS A 1 23.76 11.98 -14.64
C LYS A 1 24.23 10.82 -13.75
N ILE A 2 25.34 10.12 -14.05
CA ILE A 2 25.88 9.06 -13.17
C ILE A 2 26.36 9.59 -11.81
N TYR A 3 27.08 10.72 -11.79
CA TYR A 3 27.56 11.29 -10.53
C TYR A 3 26.41 11.63 -9.57
N GLU A 4 25.37 12.30 -10.05
CA GLU A 4 24.18 12.62 -9.25
C GLU A 4 23.49 11.36 -8.70
N PHE A 5 23.38 10.30 -9.53
CA PHE A 5 22.81 9.03 -9.09
C PHE A 5 23.63 8.40 -7.95
N ILE A 6 24.95 8.35 -8.09
CA ILE A 6 25.86 7.78 -7.08
C ILE A 6 25.78 8.60 -5.78
N VAL A 7 25.81 9.94 -5.88
CA VAL A 7 25.77 10.83 -4.71
C VAL A 7 24.43 10.72 -3.98
N ARG A 8 23.30 10.74 -4.70
CA ARG A 8 21.97 10.57 -4.08
C ARG A 8 21.82 9.19 -3.42
N HIS A 9 22.35 8.14 -4.04
CA HIS A 9 22.35 6.80 -3.46
C HIS A 9 23.17 6.74 -2.17
N PHE A 10 24.38 7.30 -2.19
CA PHE A 10 25.22 7.38 -0.99
C PHE A 10 24.55 8.17 0.14
N LEU A 11 23.97 9.34 -0.17
CA LEU A 11 23.24 10.17 0.80
C LEU A 11 22.00 9.45 1.36
N ALA A 12 21.29 8.68 0.53
CA ALA A 12 20.18 7.86 0.99
C ALA A 12 20.62 6.76 1.96
N CYS A 13 21.78 6.11 1.72
CA CYS A 13 22.31 5.08 2.61
C CYS A 13 22.71 5.59 4.00
N VAL A 14 23.03 6.88 4.15
CA VAL A 14 23.32 7.50 5.46
C VAL A 14 22.10 8.22 6.06
N SER A 15 21.00 8.28 5.32
CA SER A 15 19.73 8.84 5.81
C SER A 15 18.95 7.77 6.60
N GLU A 16 17.97 8.21 7.38
CA GLU A 16 17.09 7.28 8.09
C GLU A 16 16.18 6.49 7.15
N ASP A 17 15.76 5.30 7.59
CA ASP A 17 14.79 4.48 6.88
C ASP A 17 13.42 5.16 6.86
N ALA A 18 12.71 5.05 5.74
CA ALA A 18 11.34 5.53 5.64
C ALA A 18 10.42 4.71 6.57
N LYS A 19 9.60 5.41 7.36
CA LYS A 19 8.69 4.80 8.33
C LYS A 19 7.27 4.82 7.79
N GLY A 20 6.61 3.68 7.84
CA GLY A 20 5.21 3.54 7.45
C GLY A 20 4.41 2.78 8.49
N HIS A 21 3.10 3.04 8.49
CA HIS A 21 2.12 2.28 9.25
C HIS A 21 1.30 1.43 8.27
N GLU A 22 1.36 0.11 8.44
CA GLU A 22 0.54 -0.84 7.69
C GLU A 22 -0.74 -1.13 8.48
N THR A 23 -1.88 -1.01 7.83
CA THR A 23 -3.20 -1.30 8.39
C THR A 23 -3.86 -2.39 7.58
N ASN A 24 -4.18 -3.51 8.23
CA ASN A 24 -4.86 -4.64 7.63
C ASN A 24 -6.27 -4.75 8.21
N VAL A 25 -7.27 -4.64 7.35
CA VAL A 25 -8.69 -4.64 7.70
C VAL A 25 -9.32 -5.90 7.10
N LEU A 26 -9.96 -6.67 7.98
CA LEU A 26 -10.72 -7.86 7.65
C LEU A 26 -12.19 -7.56 7.87
N ILE A 27 -13.01 -7.81 6.85
CA ILE A 27 -14.46 -7.55 6.90
C ILE A 27 -15.17 -8.81 6.45
N GLU A 28 -16.10 -9.28 7.26
CA GLU A 28 -16.99 -10.39 6.90
C GLU A 28 -18.35 -9.83 6.53
N ILE A 29 -18.84 -10.18 5.34
CA ILE A 29 -20.17 -9.76 4.88
C ILE A 29 -20.91 -10.99 4.37
N ASN A 30 -21.98 -11.37 5.08
CA ASN A 30 -22.86 -12.48 4.71
C ASN A 30 -22.10 -13.83 4.48
N GLY A 31 -21.04 -14.07 5.27
CA GLY A 31 -20.19 -15.26 5.18
C GLY A 31 -19.06 -15.17 4.14
N GLU A 32 -18.92 -14.05 3.43
CA GLU A 32 -17.78 -13.78 2.54
C GLU A 32 -16.76 -12.87 3.23
N GLU A 33 -15.48 -13.23 3.17
CA GLU A 33 -14.38 -12.44 3.73
C GLU A 33 -13.79 -11.49 2.69
N PHE A 34 -13.63 -10.22 3.09
CA PHE A 34 -13.01 -9.17 2.32
C PHE A 34 -11.79 -8.64 3.07
N HIS A 35 -10.70 -8.48 2.33
CA HIS A 35 -9.43 -7.99 2.86
C HIS A 35 -9.12 -6.63 2.24
N ALA A 36 -8.78 -5.65 3.09
CA ALA A 36 -8.25 -4.37 2.67
C ALA A 36 -6.93 -4.09 3.41
N ALA A 37 -5.87 -3.84 2.65
CA ALA A 37 -4.55 -3.53 3.19
C ALA A 37 -4.15 -2.11 2.77
N GLY A 38 -3.78 -1.31 3.76
CA GLY A 38 -3.43 0.09 3.64
C GLY A 38 -2.04 0.33 4.16
N LEU A 39 -1.34 1.27 3.54
CA LEU A 39 0.00 1.66 3.93
C LEU A 39 0.08 3.18 3.93
N MET A 40 0.27 3.74 5.12
CA MET A 40 0.44 5.16 5.35
C MET A 40 1.91 5.45 5.61
N ILE A 41 2.53 6.32 4.83
CA ILE A 41 3.90 6.76 5.07
C ILE A 41 3.87 7.83 6.17
N LEU A 42 4.52 7.56 7.29
CA LEU A 42 4.67 8.49 8.41
C LEU A 42 5.85 9.44 8.16
N GLU A 43 6.98 8.88 7.72
CA GLU A 43 8.21 9.61 7.44
C GLU A 43 8.84 9.07 6.15
N ARG A 44 9.13 9.95 5.20
CA ARG A 44 9.71 9.55 3.91
C ARG A 44 11.23 9.39 3.96
N ASN A 45 11.91 10.10 4.84
CA ASN A 45 13.35 10.03 5.08
C ASN A 45 14.17 9.88 3.78
N TYR A 46 14.90 8.78 3.60
CA TYR A 46 15.76 8.58 2.41
C TYR A 46 15.03 8.72 1.06
N LEU A 47 13.71 8.50 1.00
CA LEU A 47 12.91 8.60 -0.23
C LEU A 47 12.89 10.03 -0.80
N ASP A 48 13.09 11.05 0.05
CA ASP A 48 13.12 12.45 -0.42
C ASP A 48 14.44 12.79 -1.11
N VAL A 49 15.52 12.10 -0.73
CA VAL A 49 16.85 12.24 -1.33
C VAL A 49 16.98 11.40 -2.60
N TYR A 50 16.33 10.22 -2.62
CA TYR A 50 16.41 9.23 -3.69
C TYR A 50 15.08 9.03 -4.45
N PRO A 51 14.73 9.94 -5.39
CA PRO A 51 13.44 9.94 -6.09
C PRO A 51 13.31 8.85 -7.18
N TYR A 52 14.27 7.94 -7.26
CA TYR A 52 14.24 6.83 -8.21
C TYR A 52 13.48 5.62 -7.66
N GLU A 53 13.23 5.59 -6.35
CA GLU A 53 12.44 4.58 -5.68
C GLU A 53 11.05 5.13 -5.36
N ASN A 54 10.01 4.43 -5.84
CA ASN A 54 8.63 4.82 -5.59
C ASN A 54 8.02 3.93 -4.52
N TRP A 55 7.87 4.47 -3.31
CA TRP A 55 7.06 3.84 -2.28
C TRP A 55 5.59 4.26 -2.46
N ASN A 56 4.80 3.35 -3.06
CA ASN A 56 3.38 3.58 -3.31
C ASN A 56 2.56 3.34 -2.03
N SER A 57 2.06 4.40 -1.41
CA SER A 57 1.17 4.30 -0.25
C SER A 57 -0.29 4.20 -0.70
N LYS A 58 -1.00 3.16 -0.24
CA LYS A 58 -2.45 3.12 -0.30
C LYS A 58 -2.97 3.62 1.03
N ASN A 59 -3.32 4.90 1.09
CA ASN A 59 -3.90 5.44 2.30
C ASN A 59 -5.29 4.83 2.50
N ILE A 60 -5.49 4.15 3.63
CA ILE A 60 -6.76 3.57 4.03
C ILE A 60 -7.22 4.31 5.27
N HIS A 61 -8.53 4.55 5.35
CA HIS A 61 -9.13 5.19 6.51
C HIS A 61 -8.88 4.39 7.79
N TYR A 62 -8.91 5.07 8.93
CA TYR A 62 -8.88 4.40 10.22
C TYR A 62 -10.17 3.59 10.40
N TYR A 63 -10.03 2.32 10.77
CA TYR A 63 -11.14 1.43 11.09
C TYR A 63 -10.97 0.87 12.50
N GLU A 64 -12.05 0.89 13.29
CA GLU A 64 -12.08 0.30 14.62
C GLU A 64 -12.58 -1.14 14.56
N MET A 65 -12.11 -1.98 15.49
CA MET A 65 -12.57 -3.36 15.59
C MET A 65 -14.05 -3.37 15.99
N GLY A 66 -14.88 -4.05 15.18
CA GLY A 66 -16.34 -4.08 15.37
C GLY A 66 -17.08 -2.89 14.75
N GLN A 67 -16.38 -1.98 14.07
CA GLN A 67 -17.02 -0.91 13.31
C GLN A 67 -17.89 -1.48 12.19
N THR A 68 -19.18 -1.12 12.20
CA THR A 68 -20.09 -1.46 11.11
C THR A 68 -20.14 -0.29 10.14
N PHE A 69 -19.99 -0.55 8.84
CA PHE A 69 -20.18 0.46 7.81
C PHE A 69 -21.03 -0.11 6.67
N HIS A 70 -21.77 0.77 5.98
CA HIS A 70 -22.55 0.39 4.81
C HIS A 70 -21.75 0.69 3.53
N PRO A 71 -21.49 -0.32 2.68
CA PRO A 71 -20.85 -0.11 1.39
C PRO A 71 -21.70 0.80 0.51
N LEU A 72 -21.06 1.78 -0.14
CA LEU A 72 -21.74 2.73 -1.05
C LEU A 72 -22.15 2.08 -2.37
N TYR A 73 -21.41 1.08 -2.84
CA TYR A 73 -21.73 0.33 -4.04
C TYR A 73 -21.04 -1.05 -4.02
N TRP A 74 -21.66 -2.01 -4.70
CA TRP A 74 -21.11 -3.34 -4.91
C TRP A 74 -20.66 -3.48 -6.36
N ILE A 75 -19.38 -3.78 -6.58
CA ILE A 75 -18.86 -4.06 -7.92
C ILE A 75 -18.43 -5.51 -7.98
N LEU A 76 -19.14 -6.30 -8.78
CA LEU A 76 -18.71 -7.63 -9.15
C LEU A 76 -17.66 -7.53 -10.27
N LYS A 77 -16.37 -7.64 -9.93
CA LYS A 77 -15.32 -7.79 -10.95
C LYS A 77 -15.27 -9.24 -11.39
N LYS A 78 -15.68 -9.52 -12.63
CA LYS A 78 -15.36 -10.80 -13.27
C LYS A 78 -13.85 -10.91 -13.44
N VAL A 79 -13.20 -11.70 -12.60
CA VAL A 79 -11.80 -12.10 -12.81
C VAL A 79 -11.78 -13.00 -14.05
N LYS A 80 -11.16 -12.54 -15.13
CA LYS A 80 -10.89 -13.36 -16.32
C LYS A 80 -9.77 -14.34 -15.98
N HIS A 81 -10.11 -15.45 -15.32
CA HIS A 81 -9.24 -16.63 -15.34
C HIS A 81 -9.78 -17.59 -16.40
N LEU A 82 -9.44 -17.32 -17.66
CA LEU A 82 -9.55 -18.31 -18.72
C LEU A 82 -8.45 -19.36 -18.48
N ARG A 83 -8.78 -20.43 -17.75
CA ARG A 83 -8.21 -21.75 -18.03
C ARG A 83 -9.34 -22.64 -18.53
N ARG A 84 -9.52 -22.59 -19.84
CA ARG A 84 -10.27 -23.57 -20.61
C ARG A 84 -9.30 -24.71 -20.91
N ILE A 85 -9.40 -25.84 -20.23
CA ILE A 85 -8.87 -27.12 -20.71
C ILE A 85 -9.87 -28.21 -20.31
N PHE A 86 -10.65 -28.65 -21.30
CA PHE A 86 -11.05 -30.05 -21.45
C PHE A 86 -9.80 -30.85 -21.82
#